data_AF-A0A2S9I8A3-F1
#
_entry.id   AF-A0A2S9I8A3-F1
#
_cell.length_a   1.000
_cell.length_b   1.000
_cell.length_c   1.000
_cell.angle_alpha   90.00
_cell.angle_beta   90.00
_cell.angle_gamma   90.00
#
_symmetry.space_group_name_H-M   'P 1'
#
loop_
_entity.id
_entity.type
_entity.pdbx_description
1 polymer ?
#
loop_
_entity_poly.entity_id
_entity_poly.type
_entity_poly.pdbx_seq_one_letter_code
_entity_poly.pdbx_strand_id
1 'polypeptide(L)'
;MNIFDKNGIELNAQCSVDEEDGVYGLILESWGPSHRNRDYNVALDCIIERLIDSRIDNVVVYIASSAARKHISYLDERKIHPEEYYSLVGGSPRKLRQKLCSYLAYFSRTGKKDVPLGNRTKRIIISVPGINSGDFWGAIVNGESLELLQPTDDENVLNKRVSRLLKKTLREPEGQNVPKSVERLQKVYARDPAVKGWILQKSKGSCENCGENAPFFLNDGSPYLEVHHVIPLSSAGADTISNCVALCPNCHRAMHFSQDAKEMIEVLYSKVERLQK
;
A
#
# COMPACT_ATOMS: atom_id res chain seq x y z
N MET A 1 -19.11 -7.00 10.17
CA MET A 1 -17.64 -7.05 9.97
C MET A 1 -16.96 -6.56 11.23
N ASN A 2 -15.65 -6.74 11.34
CA ASN A 2 -14.82 -6.10 12.37
C ASN A 2 -13.68 -5.33 11.70
N ILE A 3 -13.20 -4.28 12.34
CA ILE A 3 -12.05 -3.52 11.86
C ILE A 3 -10.77 -4.32 12.12
N PHE A 4 -9.85 -4.36 11.17
CA PHE A 4 -8.53 -4.96 11.36
C PHE A 4 -7.51 -3.90 11.76
N ASP A 5 -6.48 -4.26 12.53
CA ASP A 5 -5.36 -3.36 12.83
C ASP A 5 -4.34 -3.31 11.67
N LYS A 6 -3.25 -2.55 11.83
CA LYS A 6 -2.17 -2.44 10.83
C LYS A 6 -1.44 -3.77 10.55
N ASN A 7 -1.49 -4.71 11.47
CA ASN A 7 -0.88 -6.03 11.38
C ASN A 7 -1.85 -7.07 10.78
N GLY A 8 -3.09 -6.68 10.45
CA GLY A 8 -4.11 -7.60 9.96
C GLY A 8 -4.76 -8.44 11.08
N ILE A 9 -4.65 -8.02 12.34
CA ILE A 9 -5.34 -8.64 13.47
C ILE A 9 -6.74 -8.05 13.57
N GLU A 10 -7.75 -8.91 13.65
CA GLU A 10 -9.14 -8.51 13.86
C GLU A 10 -9.30 -7.84 15.24
N LEU A 11 -9.77 -6.60 15.27
CA LEU A 11 -10.08 -5.87 16.49
C LEU A 11 -11.48 -6.23 16.99
N ASN A 12 -11.67 -6.20 18.31
CA ASN A 12 -13.00 -6.26 18.90
C ASN A 12 -13.67 -4.89 18.73
N ALA A 13 -14.15 -4.63 17.52
CA ALA A 13 -14.82 -3.41 17.09
C ALA A 13 -15.70 -3.69 15.85
N GLN A 14 -16.96 -4.00 16.12
CA GLN A 14 -17.95 -4.33 15.09
C GLN A 14 -18.28 -3.12 14.22
N CYS A 15 -18.40 -3.37 12.91
CA CYS A 15 -18.81 -2.39 11.93
C CYS A 15 -19.60 -3.03 10.78
N SER A 16 -20.26 -2.17 10.00
CA SER A 16 -20.95 -2.51 8.75
C SER A 16 -20.78 -1.38 7.74
N VAL A 17 -20.94 -1.68 6.46
CA VAL A 17 -20.97 -0.68 5.38
C VAL A 17 -22.35 -0.78 4.78
N ASP A 18 -23.15 0.26 4.96
CA ASP A 18 -24.57 0.25 4.59
C ASP A 18 -25.11 1.68 4.46
N GLU A 19 -26.35 1.79 4.00
CA GLU A 19 -27.11 3.04 3.96
C GLU A 19 -28.15 3.09 5.09
N GLU A 20 -28.12 4.14 5.91
CA GLU A 20 -29.16 4.42 6.90
C GLU A 20 -29.72 5.83 6.75
N ASP A 21 -31.05 5.93 6.58
CA ASP A 21 -31.79 7.18 6.44
C ASP A 21 -31.20 8.12 5.36
N GLY A 22 -30.78 7.55 4.22
CA GLY A 22 -30.21 8.27 3.07
C GLY A 22 -28.71 8.60 3.18
N VAL A 23 -28.02 8.10 4.21
CA VAL A 23 -26.57 8.26 4.37
C VAL A 23 -25.87 6.92 4.20
N TYR A 24 -25.06 6.82 3.15
CA TYR A 24 -24.20 5.66 2.91
C TYR A 24 -22.82 5.88 3.54
N GLY A 25 -22.30 4.86 4.23
CA GLY A 25 -20.96 4.95 4.80
C GLY A 25 -20.59 3.78 5.70
N LEU A 26 -19.49 3.97 6.44
CA LEU A 26 -19.05 3.01 7.44
C LEU A 26 -19.75 3.28 8.77
N ILE A 27 -20.50 2.29 9.24
CA ILE A 27 -21.18 2.31 10.54
C ILE A 27 -20.31 1.59 11.57
N LEU A 28 -19.86 2.32 12.59
CA LEU A 28 -19.09 1.79 13.70
C LEU A 28 -19.98 1.60 14.93
N GLU A 29 -20.04 0.38 15.45
CA GLU A 29 -20.90 0.04 16.58
C GLU A 29 -20.38 0.58 17.91
N SER A 30 -21.30 0.99 18.79
CA SER A 30 -20.94 1.56 20.10
C SER A 30 -20.12 0.61 20.99
N TRP A 31 -19.28 1.17 21.86
CA TRP A 31 -18.68 0.43 22.97
C TRP A 31 -19.74 0.20 24.07
N GLY A 32 -20.04 -1.07 24.34
CA GLY A 32 -21.10 -1.49 25.27
C GLY A 32 -20.62 -1.93 26.66
N PRO A 33 -21.54 -2.05 27.63
CA PRO A 33 -21.27 -2.32 29.05
C PRO A 33 -20.72 -3.71 29.42
N SER A 34 -20.37 -4.56 28.44
CA SER A 34 -19.83 -5.92 28.65
C SER A 34 -18.54 -6.17 27.86
N HIS A 35 -17.69 -5.15 27.72
CA HIS A 35 -16.51 -5.18 26.85
C HIS A 35 -16.79 -5.42 25.35
N ARG A 36 -18.06 -5.38 24.92
CA ARG A 36 -18.42 -5.41 23.51
C ARG A 36 -17.85 -4.19 22.81
N ASN A 37 -17.06 -4.40 21.75
CA ASN A 37 -16.37 -3.35 21.02
C ASN A 37 -15.31 -2.63 21.88
N ARG A 38 -14.56 -3.36 22.73
CA ARG A 38 -13.52 -2.78 23.61
C ARG A 38 -12.43 -2.03 22.85
N ASP A 39 -12.21 -2.37 21.57
CA ASP A 39 -11.18 -1.77 20.73
C ASP A 39 -11.73 -0.58 19.91
N TYR A 40 -12.94 -0.08 20.21
CA TYR A 40 -13.60 1.03 19.49
C TYR A 40 -12.66 2.20 19.16
N ASN A 41 -11.89 2.67 20.16
CA ASN A 41 -11.01 3.82 19.95
C ASN A 41 -9.84 3.50 19.02
N VAL A 42 -9.25 2.31 19.17
CA VAL A 42 -8.14 1.86 18.32
C VAL A 42 -8.63 1.65 16.89
N ALA A 43 -9.82 1.05 16.73
CA ALA A 43 -10.46 0.87 15.44
C ALA A 43 -10.76 2.21 14.75
N LEU A 44 -11.24 3.21 15.48
CA LEU A 44 -11.49 4.54 14.92
C LEU A 44 -10.20 5.29 14.57
N ASP A 45 -9.11 5.09 15.33
CA ASP A 45 -7.78 5.58 14.95
C ASP A 45 -7.34 4.97 13.61
N CYS A 46 -7.50 3.65 13.42
CA CYS A 46 -7.19 2.96 12.16
C CYS A 46 -8.05 3.45 10.98
N ILE A 47 -9.35 3.67 11.20
CA ILE A 47 -10.25 4.19 10.16
C ILE A 47 -9.78 5.58 9.69
N ILE A 48 -9.49 6.48 10.63
CA ILE A 48 -9.03 7.85 10.31
C ILE A 48 -7.70 7.83 9.57
N GLU A 49 -6.74 7.03 10.04
CA GLU A 49 -5.44 6.86 9.38
C GLU A 49 -5.60 6.41 7.92
N ARG A 50 -6.44 5.40 7.67
CA ARG A 50 -6.67 4.87 6.32
C ARG A 50 -7.41 5.83 5.40
N LEU A 51 -8.32 6.64 5.93
CA LEU A 51 -8.99 7.69 5.16
C LEU A 51 -7.97 8.75 4.72
N ILE A 52 -7.07 9.17 5.62
CA ILE A 52 -5.99 10.11 5.30
C ILE A 52 -5.06 9.52 4.24
N ASP A 53 -4.62 8.26 4.40
CA ASP A 53 -3.76 7.58 3.43
C ASP A 53 -4.42 7.43 2.05
N SER A 54 -5.76 7.33 2.02
CA SER A 54 -6.59 7.31 0.81
C SER A 54 -6.87 8.71 0.24
N ARG A 55 -6.18 9.75 0.74
CA ARG A 55 -6.33 11.17 0.36
C ARG A 55 -7.73 11.73 0.58
N ILE A 56 -8.43 11.27 1.61
CA ILE A 56 -9.69 11.85 2.04
C ILE A 56 -9.41 12.94 3.08
N ASP A 57 -9.63 14.18 2.67
CA ASP A 57 -9.39 15.34 3.55
C ASP A 57 -10.58 15.64 4.47
N ASN A 58 -11.79 15.21 4.09
CA ASN A 58 -13.04 15.63 4.71
C ASN A 58 -14.05 14.48 4.81
N VAL A 59 -14.74 14.40 5.94
CA VAL A 59 -15.82 13.44 6.18
C VAL A 59 -17.03 14.14 6.81
N VAL A 60 -18.19 13.47 6.79
CA VAL A 60 -19.34 13.86 7.61
C VAL A 60 -19.68 12.72 8.54
N VAL A 61 -19.84 13.02 9.83
CA VAL A 61 -20.12 12.00 10.85
C VAL A 61 -21.43 12.29 11.57
N TYR A 62 -22.28 11.26 11.62
CA TYR A 62 -23.59 11.34 12.23
C TYR A 62 -23.71 10.37 13.41
N ILE A 63 -24.48 10.77 14.42
CA ILE A 63 -24.91 9.83 15.46
C ILE A 63 -25.96 8.87 14.89
N ALA A 64 -25.68 7.58 14.98
CA ALA A 64 -26.48 6.54 14.33
C ALA A 64 -27.09 5.55 15.33
N SER A 65 -27.10 5.86 16.63
CA SER A 65 -27.79 5.02 17.61
C SER A 65 -29.31 5.02 17.36
N SER A 66 -29.97 3.88 17.53
CA SER A 66 -31.41 3.74 17.32
C SER A 66 -32.26 4.76 18.10
N ALA A 67 -31.86 5.11 19.33
CA ALA A 67 -32.51 6.18 20.09
C ALA A 67 -32.36 7.57 19.43
N ALA A 68 -31.15 7.91 18.98
CA ALA A 68 -30.92 9.18 18.29
C ALA A 68 -31.69 9.26 16.96
N ARG A 69 -31.70 8.18 16.16
CA ARG A 69 -32.48 8.11 14.92
C ARG A 69 -34.00 8.24 15.15
N LYS A 70 -34.49 7.72 16.29
CA LYS A 70 -35.91 7.83 16.67
C LYS A 70 -36.31 9.23 17.13
N HIS A 71 -35.43 9.92 17.87
CA HIS A 71 -35.77 11.18 18.56
C HIS A 71 -35.23 12.44 17.87
N ILE A 72 -34.25 12.31 16.98
CA ILE A 72 -33.65 13.40 16.22
C ILE A 72 -33.95 13.14 14.75
N SER A 73 -35.12 13.59 14.30
CA SER A 73 -35.68 13.23 12.98
C SER A 73 -34.90 13.83 11.82
N TYR A 74 -34.32 15.02 11.98
CA TYR A 74 -33.60 15.71 10.91
C TYR A 74 -32.15 15.23 10.84
N LEU A 75 -31.69 14.94 9.62
CA LEU A 75 -30.32 14.44 9.39
C LEU A 75 -29.26 15.46 9.82
N ASP A 76 -29.48 16.75 9.54
CA ASP A 76 -28.56 17.83 9.90
C ASP A 76 -28.35 17.94 11.42
N GLU A 77 -29.39 17.68 12.21
CA GLU A 77 -29.31 17.66 13.67
C GLU A 77 -28.57 16.43 14.22
N ARG A 78 -28.46 15.35 13.43
CA ARG A 78 -27.69 14.15 13.78
C ARG A 78 -26.20 14.30 13.46
N LYS A 79 -25.80 15.30 12.66
CA LYS A 79 -24.39 15.60 12.39
C LYS A 79 -23.72 16.07 13.69
N ILE A 80 -22.60 15.44 14.04
CA ILE A 80 -22.03 15.64 15.39
C ILE A 80 -21.13 16.88 15.47
N HIS A 81 -20.50 17.25 14.37
CA HIS A 81 -19.60 18.40 14.28
C HIS A 81 -20.32 19.64 13.73
N PRO A 82 -19.93 20.85 14.17
CA PRO A 82 -20.61 22.08 13.78
C PRO A 82 -20.33 22.49 12.32
N GLU A 83 -19.13 22.23 11.82
CA GLU A 83 -18.73 22.59 10.46
C GLU A 83 -19.46 21.72 9.41
N GLU A 84 -19.49 22.18 8.15
CA GLU A 84 -20.06 21.41 7.03
C GLU A 84 -19.41 20.02 6.94
N TYR A 85 -18.08 20.00 6.99
CA TYR A 85 -17.26 18.80 7.00
C TYR A 85 -16.35 18.75 8.21
N TYR A 86 -16.08 17.54 8.69
CA TYR A 86 -15.03 17.27 9.65
C TYR A 86 -13.71 17.03 8.90
N SER A 87 -12.77 17.98 9.06
CA SER A 87 -11.46 17.89 8.39
C SER A 87 -10.54 16.87 9.06
N LEU A 88 -9.89 16.03 8.24
CA LEU A 88 -8.86 15.08 8.63
C LEU A 88 -7.43 15.62 8.41
N VAL A 89 -7.29 16.87 7.96
CA VAL A 89 -6.00 17.48 7.62
C VAL A 89 -5.29 18.01 8.88
N GLY A 90 -3.97 17.83 8.95
CA GLY A 90 -3.10 18.53 9.91
C GLY A 90 -3.12 18.00 11.36
N GLY A 91 -3.84 16.90 11.63
CA GLY A 91 -3.88 16.24 12.94
C GLY A 91 -3.43 14.79 12.88
N SER A 92 -2.83 14.27 13.96
CA SER A 92 -2.61 12.83 14.06
C SER A 92 -3.96 12.10 14.21
N PRO A 93 -4.09 10.83 13.73
CA PRO A 93 -5.35 10.08 13.82
C PRO A 93 -5.94 10.09 15.24
N ARG A 94 -5.09 9.89 16.25
CA ARG A 94 -5.49 9.95 17.68
C ARG A 94 -6.05 11.31 18.10
N LYS A 95 -5.44 12.43 17.68
CA LYS A 95 -5.91 13.79 18.02
C LYS A 95 -7.24 14.09 17.33
N LEU A 96 -7.37 13.72 16.05
CA LEU A 96 -8.62 13.84 15.29
C LEU A 96 -9.73 13.02 15.96
N ARG A 97 -9.47 11.74 16.24
CA ARG A 97 -10.41 10.87 16.97
C ARG A 97 -10.84 11.47 18.31
N GLN A 98 -9.92 12.01 19.11
CA GLN A 98 -10.25 12.65 20.39
C GLN A 98 -11.23 13.82 20.23
N LYS A 99 -10.98 14.68 19.24
CA LYS A 99 -11.87 15.82 18.91
C LYS A 99 -13.22 15.30 18.40
N LEU A 100 -13.24 14.33 17.51
CA LEU A 100 -14.47 13.75 16.97
C LEU A 100 -15.34 13.12 18.08
N CYS A 101 -14.73 12.30 18.94
CA CYS A 101 -15.40 11.66 20.07
C CYS A 101 -15.88 12.66 21.13
N SER A 102 -15.28 13.85 21.25
CA SER A 102 -15.76 14.87 22.19
C SER A 102 -17.12 15.44 21.78
N TYR A 103 -17.39 15.56 20.47
CA TYR A 103 -18.68 15.98 19.96
C TYR A 103 -19.81 15.01 20.32
N LEU A 104 -19.53 13.70 20.36
CA LEU A 104 -20.51 12.69 20.76
C LEU A 104 -21.01 12.87 22.20
N ALA A 105 -20.22 13.48 23.08
CA ALA A 105 -20.61 13.72 24.46
C ALA A 105 -21.75 14.74 24.61
N TYR A 106 -21.99 15.58 23.59
CA TYR A 106 -23.15 16.48 23.56
C TYR A 106 -24.45 15.76 23.25
N PHE A 107 -24.42 14.51 22.77
CA PHE A 107 -25.65 13.81 22.39
C PHE A 107 -26.16 12.92 23.52
N SER A 108 -27.46 13.02 23.79
CA SER A 108 -28.19 12.13 24.70
C SER A 108 -28.95 11.06 23.90
N ARG A 109 -29.91 10.37 24.55
CA ARG A 109 -30.85 9.47 23.86
C ARG A 109 -31.98 10.21 23.15
N THR A 110 -32.27 11.44 23.58
CA THR A 110 -33.46 12.20 23.17
C THR A 110 -33.13 13.49 22.42
N GLY A 111 -31.85 13.85 22.28
CA GLY A 111 -31.44 15.10 21.64
C GLY A 111 -30.04 15.56 22.04
N LYS A 112 -29.65 16.73 21.54
CA LYS A 112 -28.39 17.41 21.87
C LYS A 112 -28.52 18.12 23.24
N LYS A 113 -27.42 18.15 23.98
CA LYS A 113 -27.25 18.80 25.28
C LYS A 113 -26.33 19.99 25.14
N ASP A 114 -26.42 20.93 26.07
CA ASP A 114 -25.52 22.10 26.12
C ASP A 114 -24.13 21.76 26.71
N VAL A 115 -24.05 20.70 27.53
CA VAL A 115 -22.81 20.31 28.24
C VAL A 115 -22.36 18.90 27.81
N PRO A 116 -21.07 18.68 27.50
CA PRO A 116 -20.56 17.41 26.96
C PRO A 116 -20.30 16.33 28.03
N LEU A 117 -21.36 15.87 28.69
CA LEU A 117 -21.30 14.85 29.76
C LEU A 117 -21.68 13.44 29.29
N GLY A 118 -22.02 13.26 28.02
CA GLY A 118 -22.45 11.98 27.46
C GLY A 118 -21.31 11.02 27.12
N ASN A 119 -21.68 9.78 26.78
CA ASN A 119 -20.75 8.76 26.29
C ASN A 119 -20.08 9.21 24.96
N ARG A 120 -18.79 8.91 24.81
CA ARG A 120 -17.93 9.30 23.68
C ARG A 120 -17.70 8.18 22.64
N THR A 121 -18.24 7.00 22.89
CA THR A 121 -18.08 5.80 22.05
C THR A 121 -19.45 5.24 21.64
N LYS A 122 -20.25 6.11 21.04
CA LYS A 122 -21.60 5.80 20.55
C LYS A 122 -21.56 5.18 19.16
N ARG A 123 -22.68 4.62 18.70
CA ARG A 123 -22.84 4.15 17.33
C ARG A 123 -22.86 5.36 16.39
N ILE A 124 -22.00 5.36 15.39
CA ILE A 124 -21.83 6.44 14.42
C ILE A 124 -21.82 5.90 12.99
N ILE A 125 -22.18 6.76 12.04
CA ILE A 125 -21.93 6.54 10.61
C ILE A 125 -20.94 7.60 10.13
N ILE A 126 -19.90 7.16 9.45
CA ILE A 126 -18.86 7.99 8.83
C ILE A 126 -19.11 7.94 7.32
N SER A 127 -19.39 9.09 6.74
CA SER A 127 -19.70 9.25 5.31
C SER A 127 -18.63 10.10 4.63
N VAL A 128 -18.27 9.72 3.40
CA VAL A 128 -17.43 10.55 2.52
C VAL A 128 -18.31 11.02 1.36
N PRO A 129 -18.57 12.34 1.24
CA PRO A 129 -19.39 12.87 0.15
C PRO A 129 -18.90 12.39 -1.22
N GLY A 130 -19.81 11.86 -2.03
CA GLY A 130 -19.50 11.37 -3.37
C GLY A 130 -18.95 9.94 -3.44
N ILE A 131 -18.79 9.23 -2.31
CA ILE A 131 -18.30 7.84 -2.28
C ILE A 131 -19.38 6.88 -1.80
N ASN A 132 -19.98 6.17 -2.76
CA ASN A 132 -20.96 5.09 -2.53
C ASN A 132 -20.43 3.73 -3.00
N SER A 133 -19.19 3.38 -2.60
CA SER A 133 -18.52 2.15 -3.02
C SER A 133 -18.29 1.21 -1.83
N GLY A 134 -18.77 -0.03 -1.93
CA GLY A 134 -18.49 -1.09 -0.95
C GLY A 134 -17.00 -1.45 -0.93
N ASP A 135 -16.34 -1.46 -2.08
CA ASP A 135 -14.91 -1.78 -2.21
C ASP A 135 -14.04 -0.75 -1.48
N PHE A 136 -14.35 0.55 -1.64
CA PHE A 136 -13.66 1.62 -0.93
C PHE A 136 -13.73 1.42 0.59
N TRP A 137 -14.94 1.25 1.14
CA TRP A 137 -15.08 1.06 2.58
C TRP A 137 -14.55 -0.29 3.06
N GLY A 138 -14.59 -1.32 2.21
CA GLY A 138 -13.96 -2.61 2.45
C GLY A 138 -12.45 -2.47 2.66
N ALA A 139 -11.78 -1.64 1.85
CA ALA A 139 -10.36 -1.33 2.03
C ALA A 139 -10.09 -0.58 3.36
N ILE A 140 -10.98 0.34 3.77
CA ILE A 140 -10.88 1.05 5.06
C ILE A 140 -11.07 0.08 6.24
N VAL A 141 -12.02 -0.86 6.17
CA VAL A 141 -12.29 -1.85 7.23
C VAL A 141 -11.14 -2.84 7.40
N ASN A 142 -10.69 -3.41 6.28
CA ASN A 142 -9.70 -4.48 6.25
C ASN A 142 -8.25 -3.96 6.35
N GLY A 143 -8.03 -2.70 5.98
CA GLY A 143 -6.69 -2.15 5.77
C GLY A 143 -5.97 -2.80 4.59
N GLU A 144 -4.71 -2.40 4.35
CA GLU A 144 -3.86 -2.97 3.27
C GLU A 144 -3.66 -4.50 3.38
N SER A 145 -4.04 -5.13 4.49
CA SER A 145 -3.65 -6.51 4.81
C SER A 145 -4.18 -7.56 3.82
N LEU A 146 -5.39 -7.40 3.29
CA LEU A 146 -5.97 -8.39 2.38
C LEU A 146 -5.42 -8.28 0.95
N GLU A 147 -5.14 -7.07 0.47
CA GLU A 147 -4.54 -6.87 -0.86
C GLU A 147 -3.05 -7.24 -0.90
N LEU A 148 -2.31 -7.00 0.18
CA LEU A 148 -0.87 -7.31 0.24
C LEU A 148 -0.58 -8.81 0.17
N LEU A 149 -1.51 -9.64 0.65
CA LEU A 149 -1.38 -11.09 0.68
C LEU A 149 -1.93 -11.77 -0.59
N GLN A 150 -2.56 -11.02 -1.50
CA GLN A 150 -3.04 -11.61 -2.74
C GLN A 150 -1.86 -12.08 -3.61
N PRO A 151 -1.93 -13.29 -4.20
CA PRO A 151 -1.02 -13.70 -5.27
C PRO A 151 -1.14 -12.78 -6.50
N THR A 152 -0.11 -12.75 -7.33
CA THR A 152 -0.07 -11.96 -8.58
C THR A 152 0.96 -12.56 -9.53
N ASP A 153 0.70 -12.50 -10.83
CA ASP A 153 1.65 -12.84 -11.90
C ASP A 153 2.56 -11.64 -12.28
N ASP A 154 2.19 -10.42 -11.86
CA ASP A 154 3.03 -9.23 -12.03
C ASP A 154 4.13 -9.15 -10.96
N GLU A 155 5.37 -9.40 -11.37
CA GLU A 155 6.59 -9.35 -10.56
C GLU A 155 6.81 -7.99 -9.87
N ASN A 156 6.44 -6.86 -10.49
CA ASN A 156 6.60 -5.54 -9.86
C ASN A 156 5.59 -5.37 -8.72
N VAL A 157 4.35 -5.81 -8.93
CA VAL A 157 3.32 -5.81 -7.88
C VAL A 157 3.74 -6.73 -6.74
N LEU A 158 4.26 -7.92 -7.05
CA LEU A 158 4.75 -8.88 -6.07
C LEU A 158 5.86 -8.25 -5.20
N ASN A 159 6.90 -7.71 -5.83
CA ASN A 159 8.03 -7.10 -5.12
C ASN A 159 7.60 -5.90 -4.26
N LYS A 160 6.62 -5.10 -4.71
CA LYS A 160 6.04 -4.00 -3.92
C LYS A 160 5.27 -4.51 -2.70
N ARG A 161 4.48 -5.58 -2.85
CA ARG A 161 3.77 -6.24 -1.75
C ARG A 161 4.75 -6.81 -0.74
N VAL A 162 5.75 -7.57 -1.20
CA VAL A 162 6.82 -8.15 -0.36
C VAL A 162 7.57 -7.07 0.42
N SER A 163 7.96 -5.96 -0.22
CA SER A 163 8.65 -4.85 0.43
C SER A 163 7.89 -4.27 1.63
N ARG A 164 6.56 -4.32 1.59
CA ARG A 164 5.69 -3.90 2.70
C ARG A 164 5.52 -5.01 3.74
N LEU A 165 5.39 -6.27 3.30
CA LEU A 165 5.28 -7.43 4.19
C LEU A 165 6.54 -7.65 5.03
N LEU A 166 7.73 -7.34 4.51
CA LEU A 166 9.00 -7.40 5.26
C LEU A 166 9.02 -6.51 6.52
N LYS A 167 8.15 -5.49 6.58
CA LYS A 167 8.00 -4.61 7.75
C LYS A 167 7.01 -5.14 8.78
N LYS A 168 6.42 -6.30 8.54
CA LYS A 168 5.39 -6.93 9.38
C LYS A 168 5.90 -8.24 9.95
N THR A 169 5.34 -8.65 11.07
CA THR A 169 5.52 -10.01 11.59
C THR A 169 4.64 -10.97 10.79
N LEU A 170 5.26 -11.89 10.05
CA LEU A 170 4.56 -12.91 9.27
C LEU A 170 4.47 -14.21 10.08
N ARG A 171 3.34 -14.90 9.94
CA ARG A 171 3.22 -16.31 10.32
C ARG A 171 3.63 -17.17 9.12
N GLU A 172 3.93 -18.44 9.37
CA GLU A 172 4.18 -19.41 8.30
C GLU A 172 2.94 -19.50 7.38
N PRO A 173 3.06 -19.19 6.08
CA PRO A 173 1.95 -19.28 5.15
C PRO A 173 1.79 -20.72 4.65
N GLU A 174 0.54 -21.17 4.47
CA GLU A 174 0.25 -22.49 3.87
C GLU A 174 0.70 -22.59 2.40
N GLY A 175 0.76 -21.44 1.70
CA GLY A 175 1.14 -21.37 0.29
C GLY A 175 0.05 -21.88 -0.66
N GLN A 176 0.45 -22.27 -1.88
CA GLN A 176 -0.43 -22.84 -2.89
C GLN A 176 0.16 -24.14 -3.42
N ASN A 177 -0.49 -25.27 -3.12
CA ASN A 177 -0.07 -26.59 -3.62
C ASN A 177 -0.21 -26.71 -5.14
N VAL A 178 -1.15 -25.96 -5.73
CA VAL A 178 -1.37 -25.89 -7.18
C VAL A 178 -1.46 -24.42 -7.56
N PRO A 179 -0.31 -23.77 -7.87
CA PRO A 179 -0.31 -22.36 -8.25
C PRO A 179 -1.02 -22.16 -9.60
N LYS A 180 -1.76 -21.07 -9.72
CA LYS A 180 -2.44 -20.70 -10.97
C LYS A 180 -1.42 -20.30 -12.02
N SER A 181 -1.44 -20.95 -13.18
CA SER A 181 -0.70 -20.49 -14.35
C SER A 181 -1.49 -19.43 -15.11
N VAL A 182 -0.77 -18.49 -15.71
CA VAL A 182 -1.33 -17.41 -16.53
C VAL A 182 -0.51 -17.30 -17.80
N GLU A 183 -1.17 -17.29 -18.95
CA GLU A 183 -0.52 -16.98 -20.23
C GLU A 183 -0.31 -15.47 -20.33
N ARG A 184 0.92 -15.04 -20.61
CA ARG A 184 1.29 -13.62 -20.68
C ARG A 184 1.94 -13.29 -22.03
N LEU A 185 1.40 -12.28 -22.70
CA LEU A 185 2.05 -11.67 -23.85
C LEU A 185 3.14 -10.71 -23.35
N GLN A 186 4.38 -10.94 -23.76
CA GLN A 186 5.52 -10.10 -23.39
C GLN A 186 6.22 -9.58 -24.65
N LYS A 187 6.45 -8.26 -24.68
CA LYS A 187 7.32 -7.65 -25.69
C LYS A 187 8.77 -8.00 -25.37
N VAL A 188 9.42 -8.68 -26.31
CA VAL A 188 10.85 -9.00 -26.28
C VAL A 188 11.56 -8.39 -27.48
N TYR A 189 12.86 -8.16 -27.36
CA TYR A 189 13.69 -7.62 -28.43
C TYR A 189 14.62 -8.72 -28.96
N ALA A 190 14.73 -8.85 -30.28
CA ALA A 190 15.78 -9.66 -30.90
C ALA A 190 17.13 -8.99 -30.58
N ARG A 191 18.08 -9.78 -30.05
CA ARG A 191 19.40 -9.29 -29.64
C ARG A 191 20.48 -9.81 -30.56
N ASP A 192 21.45 -8.97 -30.89
CA ASP A 192 22.58 -9.33 -31.74
C ASP A 192 23.58 -10.22 -30.97
N PRO A 193 23.75 -11.49 -31.37
CA PRO A 193 24.69 -12.39 -30.70
C PRO A 193 26.15 -11.96 -30.86
N ALA A 194 26.50 -11.25 -31.94
CA ALA A 194 27.86 -10.75 -32.15
C ALA A 194 28.20 -9.65 -31.15
N VAL A 195 27.26 -8.74 -30.86
CA VAL A 195 27.42 -7.71 -29.81
C VAL A 195 27.62 -8.39 -28.45
N LYS A 196 26.76 -9.34 -28.08
CA LYS A 196 26.88 -10.06 -26.81
C LYS A 196 28.22 -10.80 -26.69
N GLY A 197 28.60 -11.56 -27.73
CA GLY A 197 29.84 -12.32 -27.74
C GLY A 197 31.08 -11.44 -27.64
N TRP A 198 31.11 -10.33 -28.37
CA TRP A 198 32.22 -9.38 -28.34
C TRP A 198 32.40 -8.76 -26.96
N ILE A 199 31.32 -8.35 -26.29
CA ILE A 199 31.35 -7.76 -24.95
C ILE A 199 31.92 -8.75 -23.92
N LEU A 200 31.47 -10.01 -23.95
CA LEU A 200 31.95 -11.05 -23.05
C LEU A 200 33.43 -11.41 -23.30
N GLN A 201 33.87 -11.43 -24.56
CA GLN A 201 35.29 -11.63 -24.88
C GLN A 201 36.15 -10.48 -24.37
N LYS A 202 35.69 -9.23 -24.51
CA LYS A 202 36.43 -8.05 -24.08
C LYS A 202 36.54 -7.94 -22.56
N SER A 203 35.55 -8.41 -21.82
CA SER A 203 35.58 -8.41 -20.36
C SER A 203 36.59 -9.38 -19.77
N LYS A 204 37.08 -10.36 -20.55
CA LYS A 204 38.02 -11.42 -20.12
C LYS A 204 37.55 -12.17 -18.87
N GLY A 205 36.24 -12.31 -18.71
CA GLY A 205 35.64 -12.99 -17.56
C GLY A 205 35.61 -12.17 -16.27
N SER A 206 35.90 -10.87 -16.32
CA SER A 206 35.77 -9.96 -15.17
C SER A 206 34.60 -9.01 -15.33
N CYS A 207 33.92 -8.68 -14.23
CA CYS A 207 32.80 -7.74 -14.19
C CYS A 207 33.29 -6.31 -14.43
N GLU A 208 32.68 -5.59 -15.37
CA GLU A 208 33.10 -4.24 -15.74
C GLU A 208 32.69 -3.15 -14.73
N ASN A 209 31.87 -3.50 -13.73
CA ASN A 209 31.53 -2.59 -12.64
C ASN A 209 32.44 -2.79 -11.41
N CYS A 210 32.43 -3.99 -10.83
CA CYS A 210 33.14 -4.29 -9.58
C CYS A 210 34.57 -4.83 -9.77
N GLY A 211 34.96 -5.23 -10.97
CA GLY A 211 36.28 -5.78 -11.27
C GLY A 211 36.48 -7.25 -10.89
N GLU A 212 35.56 -7.83 -10.11
CA GLU A 212 35.62 -9.24 -9.71
C GLU A 212 35.48 -10.20 -10.90
N ASN A 213 36.11 -11.37 -10.79
CA ASN A 213 35.96 -12.44 -11.77
C ASN A 213 34.52 -13.00 -11.77
N ALA A 214 34.14 -13.65 -12.87
CA ALA A 214 32.87 -14.33 -13.00
C ALA A 214 32.66 -15.32 -11.83
N PRO A 215 31.45 -15.38 -11.26
CA PRO A 215 31.19 -16.18 -10.06
C PRO A 215 31.28 -17.69 -10.29
N PHE A 216 31.11 -18.14 -11.53
CA PHE A 216 31.20 -19.54 -11.93
C PHE A 216 31.46 -19.68 -13.43
N PHE A 217 31.72 -20.89 -13.87
CA PHE A 217 31.90 -21.26 -15.28
C PHE A 217 30.69 -22.06 -15.78
N LEU A 218 30.33 -21.84 -17.04
CA LEU A 218 29.34 -22.63 -17.77
C LEU A 218 29.89 -24.04 -18.11
N ASN A 219 28.99 -24.93 -18.53
CA ASN A 219 29.35 -26.31 -18.88
C ASN A 219 30.37 -26.42 -20.02
N ASP A 220 30.47 -25.40 -20.87
CA ASP A 220 31.45 -25.29 -21.96
C ASP A 220 32.79 -24.68 -21.49
N GLY A 221 32.93 -24.40 -20.20
CA GLY A 221 34.12 -23.80 -19.59
C GLY A 221 34.20 -22.27 -19.70
N SER A 222 33.20 -21.59 -20.29
CA SER A 222 33.20 -20.13 -20.40
C SER A 222 32.79 -19.44 -19.08
N PRO A 223 33.37 -18.28 -18.73
CA PRO A 223 33.00 -17.55 -17.51
C PRO A 223 31.59 -16.94 -17.60
N TYR A 224 30.76 -17.08 -16.56
CA TYR A 224 29.40 -16.56 -16.56
C TYR A 224 29.32 -15.07 -16.19
N LEU A 225 28.98 -14.23 -17.16
CA LEU A 225 28.61 -12.82 -16.97
C LEU A 225 27.35 -12.51 -17.79
N GLU A 226 26.63 -11.47 -17.38
CA GLU A 226 25.40 -11.01 -18.00
C GLU A 226 25.67 -9.71 -18.77
N VAL A 227 25.32 -9.68 -20.06
CA VAL A 227 25.40 -8.45 -20.85
C VAL A 227 24.20 -7.57 -20.56
N HIS A 228 24.47 -6.34 -20.15
CA HIS A 228 23.51 -5.32 -19.78
C HIS A 228 23.59 -4.13 -20.74
N HIS A 229 22.44 -3.69 -21.25
CA HIS A 229 22.31 -2.42 -21.98
C HIS A 229 22.19 -1.27 -20.98
N VAL A 230 23.18 -0.37 -20.95
CA VAL A 230 23.25 0.76 -20.01
C VAL A 230 22.05 1.70 -20.20
N ILE A 231 21.74 2.04 -21.45
CA ILE A 231 20.44 2.59 -21.84
C ILE A 231 19.56 1.38 -22.22
N PRO A 232 18.48 1.09 -21.47
CA PRO A 232 17.65 -0.08 -21.72
C PRO A 232 16.99 -0.05 -23.10
N LEU A 233 16.85 -1.20 -23.75
CA LEU A 233 16.12 -1.34 -25.02
C LEU A 233 14.65 -0.86 -24.91
N SER A 234 14.03 -1.04 -23.73
CA SER A 234 12.68 -0.51 -23.44
C SER A 234 12.61 1.02 -23.47
N SER A 235 13.74 1.69 -23.29
CA SER A 235 13.91 3.15 -23.34
C SER A 235 14.60 3.60 -24.62
N ALA A 236 14.47 2.82 -25.70
CA ALA A 236 15.07 3.07 -27.02
C ALA A 236 16.61 3.07 -27.04
N GLY A 237 17.26 2.39 -26.09
CA GLY A 237 18.70 2.13 -26.17
C GLY A 237 19.08 1.27 -27.36
N ALA A 238 20.26 1.50 -27.92
CA ALA A 238 20.78 0.75 -29.05
C ALA A 238 21.39 -0.60 -28.62
N ASP A 239 21.26 -1.63 -29.45
CA ASP A 239 21.95 -2.90 -29.26
C ASP A 239 23.34 -2.84 -29.91
N THR A 240 24.25 -2.10 -29.28
CA THR A 240 25.60 -1.83 -29.79
C THR A 240 26.66 -2.02 -28.72
N ILE A 241 27.91 -2.22 -29.13
CA ILE A 241 29.04 -2.34 -28.21
C ILE A 241 29.24 -1.08 -27.32
N SER A 242 28.78 0.08 -27.81
CA SER A 242 28.85 1.37 -27.11
C SER A 242 27.75 1.59 -26.06
N ASN A 243 26.79 0.67 -25.96
CA ASN A 243 25.72 0.72 -24.96
C ASN A 243 25.68 -0.55 -24.08
N CYS A 244 26.62 -1.47 -24.25
CA CYS A 244 26.63 -2.76 -23.57
C CYS A 244 27.83 -2.94 -22.63
N VAL A 245 27.59 -3.57 -21.48
CA VAL A 245 28.61 -3.97 -20.50
C VAL A 245 28.40 -5.40 -20.02
N ALA A 246 29.47 -6.10 -19.66
CA ALA A 246 29.46 -7.41 -19.01
C ALA A 246 29.51 -7.26 -17.48
N LEU A 247 28.49 -7.78 -16.80
CA LEU A 247 28.34 -7.65 -15.34
C LEU A 247 28.20 -9.02 -14.68
N CYS A 248 28.70 -9.16 -13.46
CA CYS A 248 28.30 -10.30 -12.63
C CYS A 248 26.80 -10.16 -12.24
N PRO A 249 26.12 -11.26 -11.87
CA PRO A 249 24.69 -11.22 -11.57
C PRO A 249 24.33 -10.19 -10.50
N ASN A 250 25.17 -10.06 -9.46
CA ASN A 250 24.97 -9.10 -8.38
C ASN A 250 25.00 -7.66 -8.90
N CYS A 251 26.02 -7.29 -9.68
CA CYS A 251 26.11 -5.95 -10.27
C CYS A 251 24.98 -5.69 -11.26
N HIS A 252 24.61 -6.69 -12.07
CA HIS A 252 23.52 -6.54 -13.02
C HIS A 252 22.18 -6.29 -12.33
N ARG A 253 21.85 -7.01 -11.25
CA ARG A 253 20.65 -6.77 -10.46
C ARG A 253 20.70 -5.42 -9.74
N ALA A 254 21.85 -5.03 -9.20
CA ALA A 254 22.03 -3.73 -8.56
C ALA A 254 21.76 -2.55 -9.52
N MET A 255 22.14 -2.65 -10.80
CA MET A 255 21.82 -1.63 -11.81
C MET A 255 20.31 -1.46 -12.06
N HIS A 256 19.50 -2.47 -11.77
CA HIS A 256 18.05 -2.38 -11.91
C HIS A 256 17.33 -1.93 -10.64
N PHE A 257 17.82 -2.34 -9.46
CA PHE A 257 17.04 -2.27 -8.22
C PHE A 257 17.71 -1.47 -7.10
N SER A 258 19.01 -1.17 -7.19
CA SER A 258 19.70 -0.40 -6.15
C SER A 258 19.23 1.05 -6.12
N GLN A 259 19.23 1.66 -4.93
CA GLN A 259 19.05 3.11 -4.79
C GLN A 259 20.19 3.88 -5.47
N ASP A 260 21.37 3.26 -5.55
CA ASP A 260 22.59 3.84 -6.11
C ASP A 260 22.77 3.52 -7.61
N ALA A 261 21.78 2.91 -8.26
CA ALA A 261 21.89 2.46 -9.65
C ALA A 261 22.34 3.57 -10.61
N LYS A 262 21.86 4.80 -10.41
CA LYS A 262 22.26 5.95 -11.22
C LYS A 262 23.74 6.29 -11.07
N GLU A 263 24.25 6.26 -9.84
CA GLU A 263 25.67 6.51 -9.57
C GLU A 263 26.52 5.39 -10.18
N MET A 264 26.09 4.13 -10.04
CA MET A 264 26.76 2.99 -10.66
C MET A 264 26.84 3.12 -12.20
N ILE A 265 25.77 3.61 -12.84
CA ILE A 265 25.76 3.88 -14.29
C ILE A 265 26.76 4.98 -14.66
N GLU A 266 26.82 6.07 -13.90
CA GLU A 266 27.81 7.15 -14.15
C GLU A 266 29.25 6.66 -13.96
N VAL A 267 29.49 5.78 -12.99
CA VAL A 267 30.78 5.12 -12.80
C VAL A 267 31.14 4.25 -14.01
N LEU A 268 30.18 3.55 -14.64
CA LEU A 268 30.46 2.80 -15.87
C LEU A 268 30.90 3.71 -17.02
N TYR A 269 30.24 4.85 -17.22
CA TYR A 269 30.62 5.81 -18.28
C TYR A 269 32.03 6.39 -18.09
N SER A 270 32.54 6.45 -16.85
CA SER A 270 33.92 6.90 -16.60
C SER A 270 34.96 5.77 -16.69
N LYS A 271 34.59 4.53 -16.37
CA LYS A 271 35.50 3.36 -16.40
C LYS A 271 35.61 2.69 -17.76
N VAL A 272 34.53 2.70 -18.54
CA VAL A 272 34.42 1.90 -19.76
C VAL A 272 34.45 2.82 -20.98
N GLU A 273 35.63 2.99 -21.56
CA GLU A 273 35.91 3.97 -22.63
C GLU A 273 35.01 3.85 -23.87
N ARG A 274 34.54 2.64 -24.19
CA ARG A 274 33.69 2.42 -25.37
C ARG A 274 32.26 2.94 -25.20
N LEU A 275 31.82 3.21 -23.98
CA LEU A 275 30.45 3.63 -23.72
C LEU A 275 30.21 5.06 -24.22
N GLN A 276 29.04 5.26 -24.84
CA GLN A 276 28.61 6.56 -25.36
C GLN A 276 27.24 6.89 -24.78
N LYS A 277 27.05 8.16 -24.36
CA LYS A 277 25.76 8.67 -23.86
C LYS A 277 24.83 9.03 -25.01
#